data_AF-K1T9B0-F1
#
_entry.id   AF-K1T9B0-F1
#
_cell.length_a   1.000
_cell.length_b   1.000
_cell.length_c   1.000
_cell.angle_alpha   90.00
_cell.angle_beta   90.00
_cell.angle_gamma   90.00
#
_symmetry.space_group_name_H-M   'P 1'
#
loop_
_entity.id
_entity.type
_entity.pdbx_description
1 polymer ?
#
loop_
_entity_poly.entity_id
_entity_poly.type
_entity_poly.pdbx_seq_one_letter_code
_entity_poly.pdbx_strand_id
1 'polypeptide(L)'
;ETFAEAYGKIYTFGPTLRSENSNTKTHANEFWMIEPEIAFCDLEQLMDIEEDCLKFVVSKVLEKCPEEMEFCDKFIEQGLIDKLHKLVNSKFVRIDHKEAIDILKKADKEWEFKPEYGEDLAKEHEKYLTEYFNGPVFVKNWPKDIKSYYMKLNPDGETVAGVDLEVPGAGEIMGGSQREENYDKLV
;
A
#
# COMPACT_ATOMS: atom_id res chain seq x y z
N GLU A 1 0.89 -17.20 -7.91
CA GLU A 1 0.07 -18.29 -7.34
C GLU A 1 0.66 -19.68 -7.55
N THR A 2 0.85 -20.19 -8.78
CA THR A 2 1.31 -21.58 -9.03
C THR A 2 2.58 -22.00 -8.25
N PHE A 3 3.57 -21.13 -8.15
CA PHE A 3 4.78 -21.40 -7.37
C PHE A 3 4.56 -21.34 -5.86
N ALA A 4 3.64 -20.51 -5.37
CA ALA A 4 3.31 -20.45 -3.94
C ALA A 4 2.62 -21.74 -3.47
N GLU A 5 1.80 -22.37 -4.33
CA GLU A 5 1.22 -23.69 -4.02
C GLU A 5 2.26 -24.81 -3.91
N ALA A 6 3.36 -24.71 -4.67
CA ALA A 6 4.43 -25.70 -4.65
C ALA A 6 5.46 -25.45 -3.53
N TYR A 7 5.82 -24.20 -3.28
CA TYR A 7 6.95 -23.81 -2.42
C TYR A 7 6.52 -23.11 -1.13
N GLY A 8 5.23 -22.81 -0.97
CA GLY A 8 4.64 -22.17 0.20
C GLY A 8 4.90 -20.66 0.25
N LYS A 9 6.17 -20.22 0.24
CA LYS A 9 6.57 -18.81 0.34
C LYS A 9 7.54 -18.48 -0.78
N ILE A 10 7.14 -17.58 -1.67
CA ILE A 10 7.97 -17.11 -2.78
C ILE A 10 7.92 -15.60 -2.89
N TYR A 11 8.87 -15.01 -3.61
CA TYR A 11 8.78 -13.63 -4.06
C TYR A 11 9.46 -13.50 -5.42
N THR A 12 8.94 -12.61 -6.25
CA THR A 12 9.66 -12.14 -7.44
C THR A 12 10.48 -10.91 -7.08
N PHE A 13 11.55 -10.67 -7.83
CA PHE A 13 12.20 -9.38 -7.87
C PHE A 13 12.68 -9.19 -9.31
N GLY A 14 11.93 -8.39 -10.07
CA GLY A 14 12.15 -8.27 -11.51
C GLY A 14 11.59 -6.99 -12.11
N PRO A 15 11.99 -6.69 -13.36
CA PRO A 15 11.47 -5.55 -14.09
C PRO A 15 10.03 -5.80 -14.54
N THR A 16 9.22 -4.74 -14.50
CA THR A 16 7.82 -4.72 -14.92
C THR A 16 7.57 -3.49 -15.77
N LEU A 17 6.71 -3.63 -16.77
CA LEU A 17 6.47 -2.59 -17.75
C LEU A 17 5.02 -2.10 -17.71
N ARG A 18 4.84 -0.79 -17.84
CA ARG A 18 3.54 -0.14 -18.08
C ARG A 18 3.63 0.67 -19.36
N SER A 19 2.61 0.56 -20.21
CA SER A 19 2.56 1.23 -21.52
C SER A 19 1.58 2.42 -21.53
N GLU A 20 1.25 2.96 -20.37
CA GLU A 20 0.35 4.10 -20.23
C GLU A 20 1.02 5.41 -20.66
N ASN A 21 0.27 6.30 -21.33
CA ASN A 21 0.78 7.61 -21.73
C ASN A 21 0.70 8.61 -20.56
N SER A 22 1.45 8.34 -19.49
CA SER A 22 1.49 9.15 -18.26
C SER A 22 2.85 9.82 -18.12
N ASN A 23 2.90 11.15 -18.26
CA ASN A 23 4.12 11.94 -18.10
C ASN A 23 4.07 12.75 -16.79
N THR A 24 4.31 12.08 -15.67
CA THR A 24 4.31 12.67 -14.33
C THR A 24 5.64 12.39 -13.62
N LYS A 25 5.88 13.04 -12.47
CA LYS A 25 7.14 12.89 -11.72
C LYS A 25 7.29 11.55 -11.00
N THR A 26 6.22 10.74 -10.93
CA THR A 26 6.17 9.51 -10.13
C THR A 26 5.88 8.26 -10.95
N HIS A 27 5.73 8.38 -12.27
CA HIS A 27 5.45 7.25 -13.16
C HIS A 27 6.66 6.96 -14.05
N ALA A 28 6.93 5.68 -14.26
CA ALA A 28 7.94 5.17 -15.18
C ALA A 28 7.35 4.00 -15.98
N ASN A 29 7.70 3.90 -17.26
CA ASN A 29 7.25 2.81 -18.12
C ASN A 29 7.99 1.49 -17.86
N GLU A 30 9.15 1.55 -17.22
CA GLU A 30 9.93 0.41 -16.75
C GLU A 30 10.36 0.71 -15.31
N PHE A 31 10.05 -0.21 -14.40
CA PHE A 31 10.40 -0.13 -12.99
C PHE A 31 10.52 -1.55 -12.44
N TRP A 32 11.02 -1.69 -11.21
CA TRP A 32 11.19 -2.98 -10.57
C TRP A 32 10.13 -3.20 -9.51
N MET A 33 9.53 -4.38 -9.50
CA MET A 33 8.63 -4.82 -8.44
C MET A 33 9.24 -5.96 -7.66
N ILE A 34 8.90 -5.99 -6.37
CA ILE A 34 9.12 -7.12 -5.47
C ILE A 34 7.74 -7.65 -5.11
N GLU A 35 7.39 -8.86 -5.53
CA GLU A 35 6.04 -9.39 -5.40
C GLU A 35 6.07 -10.70 -4.60
N PRO A 36 5.93 -10.65 -3.26
CA PRO A 36 5.79 -11.84 -2.45
C PRO A 36 4.42 -12.50 -2.64
N GLU A 37 4.39 -13.83 -2.66
CA GLU A 37 3.16 -14.61 -2.68
C GLU A 37 3.30 -15.77 -1.67
N ILE A 38 2.33 -15.90 -0.76
CA ILE A 38 2.44 -16.78 0.41
C ILE A 38 1.17 -17.61 0.55
N ALA A 39 1.32 -18.93 0.47
CA ALA A 39 0.24 -19.88 0.72
C ALA A 39 -0.22 -19.82 2.18
N PHE A 40 -1.53 -19.98 2.39
CA PHE A 40 -2.17 -19.92 3.71
C PHE A 40 -2.02 -18.57 4.43
N CYS A 41 -1.84 -17.49 3.67
CA CYS A 41 -1.81 -16.12 4.16
C CYS A 41 -3.15 -15.44 3.89
N ASP A 42 -3.84 -15.01 4.95
CA ASP A 42 -5.02 -14.15 4.81
C ASP A 42 -4.63 -12.66 4.68
N LEU A 43 -5.64 -11.79 4.53
CA LEU A 43 -5.45 -10.35 4.39
C LEU A 43 -4.80 -9.70 5.62
N GLU A 44 -5.11 -10.18 6.83
CA GLU A 44 -4.53 -9.62 8.06
C GLU A 44 -3.05 -9.97 8.17
N GLN A 45 -2.70 -11.22 7.85
CA GLN A 45 -1.32 -11.68 7.79
C GLN A 45 -0.54 -10.98 6.67
N LEU A 46 -1.18 -10.69 5.53
CA LEU A 46 -0.56 -9.93 4.44
C LEU A 46 -0.14 -8.53 4.94
N MET A 47 -1.03 -7.82 5.63
CA MET A 47 -0.72 -6.50 6.20
C MET A 47 0.37 -6.57 7.29
N ASP A 48 0.38 -7.64 8.11
CA ASP A 48 1.48 -7.86 9.08
C ASP A 48 2.84 -7.98 8.35
N ILE A 49 2.87 -8.73 7.25
CA ILE A 49 4.08 -8.98 6.46
C ILE A 49 4.53 -7.72 5.72
N GLU A 50 3.62 -6.94 5.15
CA GLU A 50 3.91 -5.66 4.49
C GLU A 50 4.51 -4.65 5.49
N GLU A 51 3.89 -4.54 6.68
CA GLU A 51 4.38 -3.68 7.76
C GLU A 51 5.79 -4.11 8.23
N ASP A 52 5.99 -5.40 8.52
CA ASP A 52 7.28 -5.95 8.94
C ASP A 52 8.35 -5.76 7.86
N CYS A 53 8.02 -5.98 6.59
CA CYS A 53 8.92 -5.81 5.47
C CYS A 53 9.40 -4.36 5.36
N LEU A 54 8.47 -3.40 5.35
CA LEU A 54 8.81 -1.98 5.23
C LEU A 54 9.67 -1.53 6.42
N LYS A 55 9.26 -1.86 7.64
CA LYS A 55 10.02 -1.52 8.85
C LYS A 55 11.41 -2.14 8.85
N PHE A 56 11.53 -3.40 8.43
CA PHE A 56 12.81 -4.08 8.34
C PHE A 56 13.75 -3.40 7.33
N VAL A 57 13.27 -3.15 6.11
CA VAL A 57 14.08 -2.51 5.05
C VAL A 57 14.53 -1.12 5.48
N VAL A 58 13.63 -0.27 5.98
CA VAL A 58 13.97 1.08 6.43
C VAL A 58 14.98 1.04 7.58
N SER A 59 14.77 0.16 8.56
CA SER A 59 15.71 -0.01 9.68
C SER A 59 17.09 -0.45 9.19
N LYS A 60 17.15 -1.35 8.20
CA LYS A 60 18.42 -1.83 7.63
C LYS A 60 19.15 -0.74 6.85
N VAL A 61 18.43 0.11 6.12
CA VAL A 61 19.03 1.27 5.44
C VAL A 61 19.61 2.25 6.46
N LEU A 62 18.86 2.60 7.50
CA LEU A 62 19.34 3.48 8.58
C LEU A 62 20.58 2.90 9.29
N GLU A 63 20.62 1.59 9.51
CA GLU A 63 21.76 0.91 10.15
C GLU A 63 23.00 0.81 9.25
N LYS A 64 22.81 0.50 7.96
CA LYS A 64 23.89 0.14 7.04
C LYS A 64 24.42 1.30 6.19
N CYS A 65 23.65 2.37 6.05
CA CYS A 65 23.99 3.52 5.20
C CYS A 65 23.97 4.85 5.97
N PRO A 66 24.63 4.97 7.14
CA PRO A 66 24.53 6.17 7.97
C PRO A 66 25.06 7.42 7.27
N GLU A 67 26.14 7.32 6.49
CA GLU A 67 26.74 8.45 5.78
C GLU A 67 25.82 8.99 4.67
N GLU A 68 25.23 8.10 3.86
CA GLU A 68 24.25 8.48 2.85
C GLU A 68 22.98 9.06 3.48
N MET A 69 22.54 8.51 4.60
CA MET A 69 21.37 9.03 5.31
C MET A 69 21.63 10.43 5.89
N GLU A 70 22.79 10.69 6.49
CA GLU A 70 23.18 12.02 6.95
C GLU A 70 23.28 13.02 5.80
N PHE A 71 23.80 12.59 4.64
CA PHE A 71 23.82 13.42 3.45
C PHE A 71 22.39 13.77 2.99
N CYS A 72 21.51 12.78 2.88
CA CYS A 72 20.13 12.99 2.47
C CYS A 72 19.35 13.88 3.46
N ASP A 73 19.56 13.69 4.76
CA ASP A 73 18.96 14.53 5.79
C ASP A 73 19.40 15.99 5.65
N LYS A 74 20.70 16.22 5.40
CA LYS A 74 21.22 17.58 5.30
C LYS A 74 20.85 18.30 4.00
N PHE A 75 20.79 17.59 2.88
CA PHE A 75 20.77 18.20 1.55
C PHE A 75 19.53 17.91 0.71
N ILE A 76 18.75 16.88 1.05
CA ILE A 76 17.56 16.47 0.29
C ILE A 76 16.28 16.81 1.07
N GLU A 77 16.15 16.31 2.30
CA GLU A 77 15.00 16.56 3.16
C GLU A 77 15.44 16.66 4.62
N GLN A 78 15.43 17.87 5.19
CA GLN A 78 15.81 18.09 6.58
C GLN A 78 14.83 17.41 7.55
N GLY A 79 15.36 16.56 8.43
CA GLY A 79 14.55 15.73 9.34
C GLY A 79 14.10 14.40 8.76
N LEU A 80 14.66 13.98 7.62
CA LEU A 80 14.41 12.67 7.00
C LEU A 80 14.72 11.52 7.96
N ILE A 81 15.83 11.58 8.70
CA ILE A 81 16.21 10.50 9.62
C ILE A 81 15.16 10.35 10.73
N ASP A 82 14.72 11.45 11.33
CA ASP A 82 13.68 11.46 12.36
C ASP A 82 12.34 10.95 11.80
N LYS A 83 11.98 11.35 10.57
CA LYS A 83 10.80 10.87 9.85
C LYS A 83 10.83 9.36 9.64
N LEU A 84 11.97 8.80 9.21
CA LEU A 84 12.12 7.35 9.01
C LEU A 84 12.11 6.59 10.34
N HIS A 85 12.74 7.13 11.39
CA HIS A 85 12.62 6.56 12.73
C HIS A 85 11.18 6.58 13.23
N LYS A 86 10.43 7.66 12.99
CA LYS A 86 9.01 7.74 13.32
C LYS A 86 8.22 6.67 12.57
N LEU A 87 8.47 6.46 11.28
CA LEU A 87 7.83 5.41 10.50
C LEU A 87 8.10 4.03 11.11
N VAL A 88 9.36 3.69 11.37
CA VAL A 88 9.76 2.39 11.96
C VAL A 88 9.07 2.14 13.30
N ASN A 89 8.92 3.18 14.13
CA ASN A 89 8.33 3.06 15.46
C ASN A 89 6.80 3.28 15.49
N SER A 90 6.19 3.65 14.37
CA SER A 90 4.75 3.88 14.29
C SER A 90 3.98 2.56 14.26
N LYS A 91 2.74 2.58 14.75
CA LYS A 91 1.77 1.50 14.52
C LYS A 91 0.99 1.85 13.26
N PHE A 92 0.94 0.95 12.29
CA PHE A 92 0.22 1.22 11.05
C PHE A 92 -1.27 1.06 11.32
N VAL A 93 -2.05 2.06 10.92
CA VAL A 93 -3.50 2.04 11.09
C VAL A 93 -4.10 1.16 10.00
N ARG A 94 -5.16 0.41 10.32
CA ARG A 94 -5.90 -0.41 9.34
C ARG A 94 -7.34 0.04 9.35
N ILE A 95 -7.85 0.48 8.20
CA ILE A 95 -9.23 0.95 8.03
C ILE A 95 -9.83 0.35 6.77
N ASP A 96 -11.14 0.17 6.76
CA ASP A 96 -11.84 -0.20 5.52
C ASP A 96 -11.94 1.02 4.58
N HIS A 97 -12.00 0.79 3.26
CA HIS A 97 -12.19 1.85 2.25
C HIS A 97 -13.39 2.73 2.58
N LYS A 98 -14.49 2.11 3.04
CA LYS A 98 -15.69 2.83 3.48
C LYS A 98 -15.40 3.81 4.61
N GLU A 99 -14.60 3.41 5.60
CA GLU A 99 -14.21 4.27 6.72
C GLU A 99 -13.30 5.40 6.24
N ALA A 100 -12.39 5.13 5.29
CA ALA A 100 -11.56 6.14 4.66
C ALA A 100 -12.40 7.22 3.98
N ILE A 101 -13.39 6.83 3.17
CA ILE A 101 -14.33 7.75 2.53
C ILE A 101 -15.14 8.56 3.56
N ASP A 102 -15.62 7.90 4.63
CA ASP A 102 -16.37 8.58 5.70
C ASP A 102 -15.52 9.65 6.43
N ILE A 103 -14.22 9.39 6.63
CA ILE A 103 -13.28 10.35 7.20
C ILE A 103 -13.10 11.53 6.24
N LEU A 104 -12.85 11.26 4.97
CA LEU A 104 -12.60 12.28 3.94
C LEU A 104 -13.82 13.19 3.72
N LYS A 105 -15.04 12.63 3.75
CA LYS A 105 -16.29 13.39 3.64
C LYS A 105 -16.59 14.28 4.86
N LYS A 106 -16.05 13.93 6.03
CA LYS A 106 -16.18 14.73 7.27
C LYS A 106 -15.10 15.79 7.43
N ALA A 107 -14.06 15.77 6.59
CA ALA A 107 -13.00 16.75 6.63
C ALA A 107 -13.54 18.15 6.26
N ASP A 108 -13.16 19.16 7.04
CA ASP A 108 -13.42 20.56 6.71
C ASP A 108 -12.40 21.06 5.67
N LYS A 109 -12.46 20.46 4.48
CA LYS A 109 -11.55 20.69 3.36
C LYS A 109 -12.30 20.63 2.04
N GLU A 110 -11.99 21.57 1.15
CA GLU A 110 -12.40 21.46 -0.25
C GLU A 110 -11.45 20.53 -1.00
N TRP A 111 -12.02 19.54 -1.67
CA TRP A 111 -11.31 18.52 -2.44
C TRP A 111 -11.31 18.88 -3.93
N GLU A 112 -10.18 18.68 -4.60
CA GLU A 112 -10.12 18.75 -6.07
C GLU A 112 -10.89 17.58 -6.68
N PHE A 113 -10.69 16.39 -6.13
CA PHE A 113 -11.42 15.17 -6.45
C PHE A 113 -12.33 14.82 -5.29
N LYS A 114 -13.65 14.84 -5.48
CA LYS A 114 -14.58 14.56 -4.38
C LYS A 114 -14.44 13.08 -3.95
N PRO A 115 -14.22 12.80 -2.66
CA PRO A 115 -14.15 11.43 -2.17
C PRO A 115 -15.54 10.80 -2.23
N GLU A 116 -15.71 9.77 -3.07
CA GLU A 116 -16.97 9.03 -3.21
C GLU A 116 -16.77 7.53 -2.99
N TYR A 117 -17.76 6.89 -2.38
CA TYR A 117 -17.70 5.44 -2.18
C TYR A 117 -17.89 4.73 -3.53
N GLY A 118 -17.06 3.72 -3.79
CA GLY A 118 -17.01 3.07 -5.11
C GLY A 118 -15.98 3.68 -6.06
N GLU A 119 -15.32 4.78 -5.69
CA GLU A 119 -14.22 5.37 -6.46
C GLU A 119 -12.87 5.09 -5.79
N ASP A 120 -11.81 5.20 -6.59
CA ASP A 120 -10.44 5.09 -6.12
C ASP A 120 -10.03 6.30 -5.26
N LEU A 121 -9.00 6.16 -4.43
CA LEU A 121 -8.46 7.30 -3.68
C LEU A 121 -7.53 8.13 -4.57
N ALA A 122 -7.69 9.45 -4.51
CA ALA A 122 -6.74 10.36 -5.11
C ALA A 122 -5.56 10.59 -4.16
N LYS A 123 -4.41 11.00 -4.71
CA LYS A 123 -3.21 11.32 -3.93
C LYS A 123 -3.44 12.34 -2.79
N GLU A 124 -4.36 13.28 -2.97
CA GLU A 124 -4.70 14.23 -1.90
C GLU A 124 -5.47 13.59 -0.74
N HIS A 125 -6.23 12.52 -1.01
CA HIS A 125 -6.95 11.73 -0.02
C HIS A 125 -5.99 10.87 0.79
N GLU A 126 -5.12 10.11 0.11
CA GLU A 126 -4.05 9.31 0.74
C GLU A 126 -3.20 10.17 1.69
N LYS A 127 -2.77 11.34 1.20
CA LYS A 127 -2.02 12.31 1.99
C LYS A 127 -2.80 12.76 3.23
N TYR A 128 -4.08 13.09 3.07
CA TYR A 128 -4.90 13.51 4.20
C TYR A 128 -5.08 12.39 5.24
N LEU A 129 -5.31 11.15 4.81
CA LEU A 129 -5.49 10.02 5.72
C LEU A 129 -4.22 9.77 6.54
N THR A 130 -3.05 9.79 5.90
CA THR A 130 -1.76 9.61 6.59
C THR A 130 -1.45 10.76 7.56
N GLU A 131 -1.88 11.99 7.25
CA GLU A 131 -1.82 13.14 8.17
C GLU A 131 -2.82 13.01 9.33
N TYR A 132 -4.06 12.59 9.05
CA TYR A 132 -5.15 12.40 10.02
C TYR A 132 -4.76 11.38 11.10
N PHE A 133 -4.17 10.26 10.69
CA PHE A 133 -3.69 9.22 11.58
C PHE A 133 -2.26 9.44 12.09
N ASN A 134 -1.58 10.48 11.60
CA ASN A 134 -0.21 10.83 11.97
C ASN A 134 0.81 9.70 11.74
N GLY A 135 0.62 8.90 10.68
CA GLY A 135 1.42 7.72 10.38
C GLY A 135 0.93 6.94 9.14
N PRO A 136 1.54 5.79 8.83
CA PRO A 136 1.12 4.93 7.74
C PRO A 136 -0.26 4.30 7.98
N VAL A 137 -1.00 4.11 6.88
CA VAL A 137 -2.39 3.64 6.90
C VAL A 137 -2.58 2.57 5.83
N PHE A 138 -3.02 1.39 6.23
CA PHE A 138 -3.60 0.40 5.34
C PHE A 138 -5.07 0.73 5.09
N VAL A 139 -5.44 0.86 3.82
CA VAL A 139 -6.82 0.95 3.37
C VAL A 139 -7.20 -0.39 2.75
N LYS A 140 -8.15 -1.11 3.36
CA LYS A 140 -8.55 -2.46 2.96
C LYS A 140 -10.00 -2.58 2.56
N ASN A 141 -10.40 -3.76 2.05
CA ASN A 141 -11.78 -4.08 1.72
C ASN A 141 -12.38 -3.12 0.68
N TRP A 142 -11.73 -3.07 -0.49
CA TRP A 142 -12.07 -2.16 -1.58
C TRP A 142 -13.33 -2.61 -2.34
N PRO A 143 -14.09 -1.68 -2.95
CA PRO A 143 -15.21 -2.03 -3.84
C PRO A 143 -14.74 -2.94 -4.98
N LYS A 144 -15.47 -4.04 -5.22
CA LYS A 144 -15.03 -5.07 -6.18
C LYS A 144 -14.91 -4.54 -7.62
N ASP A 145 -15.76 -3.59 -8.00
CA ASP A 145 -15.92 -3.15 -9.40
C ASP A 145 -14.75 -2.26 -9.88
N ILE A 146 -13.89 -1.80 -8.97
CA ILE A 146 -12.70 -0.98 -9.28
C ILE A 146 -11.38 -1.71 -9.02
N LYS A 147 -11.42 -2.97 -8.59
CA LYS A 147 -10.22 -3.77 -8.31
C LYS A 147 -10.16 -5.00 -9.22
N SER A 148 -9.03 -5.70 -9.17
CA SER A 148 -8.77 -6.84 -10.06
C SER A 148 -9.63 -8.05 -9.71
N TYR A 149 -10.02 -8.81 -10.73
CA TYR A 149 -10.89 -9.99 -10.62
C TYR A 149 -10.35 -11.11 -9.70
N TYR A 150 -9.03 -11.19 -9.53
CA TYR A 150 -8.38 -12.24 -8.70
C TYR A 150 -8.48 -11.97 -7.20
N MET A 151 -8.94 -10.79 -6.78
CA MET A 151 -9.06 -10.45 -5.36
C MET A 151 -10.24 -11.19 -4.75
N LYS A 152 -10.05 -11.79 -3.57
CA LYS A 152 -11.08 -12.57 -2.88
C LYS A 152 -12.32 -11.74 -2.60
N LEU A 153 -13.50 -12.26 -2.99
CA LEU A 153 -14.77 -11.61 -2.69
C LEU A 153 -15.12 -11.78 -1.21
N ASN A 154 -15.35 -10.65 -0.54
CA ASN A 154 -15.73 -10.64 0.87
C ASN A 154 -17.15 -11.20 1.08
N PRO A 155 -17.51 -11.60 2.30
CA PRO A 155 -18.84 -12.15 2.60
C PRO A 155 -20.01 -11.22 2.32
N ASP A 156 -19.78 -9.91 2.19
CA ASP A 156 -20.80 -8.92 1.83
C ASP A 156 -21.21 -8.99 0.34
N GLY A 157 -20.40 -9.60 -0.53
CA GLY A 157 -20.63 -9.66 -1.97
C GLY A 157 -20.40 -8.35 -2.74
N GLU A 158 -19.93 -7.31 -2.06
CA GLU A 158 -19.74 -5.95 -2.59
C GLU A 158 -18.27 -5.52 -2.60
N THR A 159 -17.48 -5.99 -1.63
CA THR A 159 -16.06 -5.64 -1.50
C THR A 159 -15.16 -6.84 -1.75
N VAL A 160 -13.88 -6.56 -2.04
CA VAL A 160 -12.83 -7.56 -2.16
C VAL A 160 -11.76 -7.35 -1.11
N ALA A 161 -11.11 -8.43 -0.68
CA ALA A 161 -10.00 -8.45 0.26
C ALA A 161 -8.70 -7.91 -0.36
N GLY A 162 -8.75 -6.70 -0.94
CA GLY A 162 -7.60 -5.91 -1.36
C GLY A 162 -7.15 -4.97 -0.24
N VAL A 163 -5.89 -4.59 -0.28
CA VAL A 163 -5.29 -3.62 0.65
C VAL A 163 -4.22 -2.79 -0.07
N ASP A 164 -4.19 -1.50 0.24
CA ASP A 164 -3.15 -0.57 -0.19
C ASP A 164 -2.54 0.09 1.07
N LEU A 165 -1.21 0.22 1.11
CA LEU A 165 -0.46 0.84 2.19
C LEU A 165 -0.03 2.26 1.82
N GLU A 166 -0.66 3.22 2.48
CA GLU A 166 -0.37 4.64 2.34
C GLU A 166 0.69 5.09 3.35
N VAL A 167 1.77 5.69 2.85
CA VAL A 167 2.87 6.19 3.69
C VAL A 167 2.98 7.72 3.61
N PRO A 168 3.09 8.43 4.75
CA PRO A 168 3.22 9.87 4.79
C PRO A 168 4.27 10.41 3.81
N GLY A 169 3.82 11.23 2.86
CA GLY A 169 4.66 11.87 1.84
C GLY A 169 4.95 11.01 0.61
N ALA A 170 5.05 9.69 0.74
CA ALA A 170 5.26 8.78 -0.38
C ALA A 170 3.96 8.50 -1.16
N GLY A 171 2.83 8.44 -0.47
CA GLY A 171 1.57 7.89 -1.00
C GLY A 171 1.57 6.36 -0.91
N GLU A 172 0.88 5.72 -1.84
CA GLU A 172 0.82 4.26 -1.95
C GLU A 172 2.23 3.69 -2.17
N ILE A 173 2.66 2.78 -1.29
CA ILE A 173 3.99 2.12 -1.37
C ILE A 173 3.90 0.62 -1.63
N MET A 174 2.83 -0.03 -1.20
CA MET A 174 2.56 -1.45 -1.38
C MET A 174 1.07 -1.63 -1.62
N GLY A 175 0.72 -2.47 -2.59
CA GLY A 175 -0.64 -2.88 -2.89
C GLY A 175 -0.71 -4.40 -2.98
N GLY A 176 -1.79 -4.97 -2.43
CA GLY A 176 -1.90 -6.41 -2.22
C GLY A 176 -3.34 -6.88 -2.08
N SER A 177 -3.53 -8.19 -2.01
CA SER A 177 -4.85 -8.77 -1.76
C SER A 177 -4.72 -10.22 -1.34
N GLN A 178 -5.69 -10.71 -0.55
CA GLN A 178 -5.95 -12.14 -0.50
C GLN A 178 -6.55 -12.59 -1.85
N ARG A 179 -6.05 -13.69 -2.41
CA ARG A 179 -6.49 -14.23 -3.70
C ARG A 179 -7.79 -15.02 -3.56
N GLU A 180 -8.65 -14.97 -4.57
CA GLU A 180 -9.88 -15.77 -4.61
C GLU A 180 -9.54 -17.25 -4.90
N GLU A 181 -9.61 -18.07 -3.86
CA GLU A 181 -9.34 -19.51 -3.98
C GLU A 181 -10.56 -20.34 -4.43
N ASN A 182 -11.77 -19.75 -4.44
CA ASN A 182 -12.96 -20.45 -4.89
C ASN A 182 -13.10 -20.36 -6.41
N TYR A 183 -13.00 -21.53 -7.08
CA TYR A 183 -13.12 -21.63 -8.54
C TYR A 183 -14.38 -20.96 -9.09
N ASP A 184 -15.56 -21.26 -8.55
CA ASP A 184 -16.84 -20.78 -9.07
C ASP A 184 -17.02 -19.26 -8.92
N LYS A 185 -16.28 -18.62 -8.01
CA LYS A 185 -16.27 -17.16 -7.87
C LYS A 185 -15.25 -16.49 -8.79
N LEU A 186 -14.18 -17.21 -9.13
CA LEU A 186 -13.07 -16.69 -9.91
C LEU A 186 -13.35 -16.70 -11.43
N VAL A 187 -14.12 -17.68 -11.92
CA VAL A 187 -14.39 -17.88 -13.37
C VAL A 187 -15.65 -17.20 -13.89
#